data_AF-A0A3M1LM39-F1
#
_entry.id   AF-A0A3M1LM39-F1
#
_cell.length_a   1.000
_cell.length_b   1.000
_cell.length_c   1.000
_cell.angle_alpha   90.00
_cell.angle_beta   90.00
_cell.angle_gamma   90.00
#
_symmetry.space_group_name_H-M   'P 1'
#
loop_
_entity.id
_entity.type
_entity.pdbx_description
1 polymer ?
#
loop_
_entity_poly.entity_id
_entity_poly.type
_entity_poly.pdbx_seq_one_letter_code
_entity_poly.pdbx_strand_id
1 'polypeptide(L)'
;ILRGHPPEQVEAVAHAILAHRFRAPPEPATLEAQVLFDADSLDALGAIGIARAYVYGALQGQRLWAPVPPGYQEGEGEHTPVHEFVIKLSRIKERLYTPTARAIAVERDAFMRAFFARLEAEVRGII
;
A
#
# COMPACT_ATOMS: atom_id res chain seq x y z
N ILE A 1 12.38 17.27 18.83
CA ILE A 1 10.97 16.84 19.05
C ILE A 1 10.85 15.98 20.32
N LEU A 2 11.65 14.93 20.52
CA LEU A 2 11.53 14.04 21.69
C LEU A 2 12.47 14.36 22.89
N ARG A 3 13.11 15.54 22.91
CA ARG A 3 14.06 15.90 23.98
C ARG A 3 13.30 16.13 25.29
N GLY A 4 13.71 15.46 26.36
CA GLY A 4 13.11 15.60 27.70
C GLY A 4 11.95 14.65 27.99
N HIS A 5 11.59 13.76 27.06
CA HIS A 5 10.58 12.72 27.28
C HIS A 5 11.18 11.49 27.98
N PRO A 6 10.35 10.68 28.69
CA PRO A 6 10.77 9.41 29.26
C PRO A 6 11.37 8.48 28.20
N PRO A 7 12.45 7.73 28.51
CA PRO A 7 13.09 6.82 27.56
C PRO A 7 12.11 5.82 26.93
N GLU A 8 11.19 5.26 27.72
CA GLU A 8 10.16 4.34 27.25
C GLU A 8 9.27 4.93 26.14
N GLN A 9 8.94 6.22 26.23
CA GLN A 9 8.14 6.90 25.22
C GLN A 9 8.95 7.11 23.94
N VAL A 10 10.25 7.44 24.08
CA VAL A 10 11.15 7.60 22.94
C VAL A 10 11.30 6.28 22.18
N GLU A 11 11.52 5.18 22.90
CA GLU A 11 11.65 3.85 22.32
C GLU A 11 10.34 3.37 21.66
N ALA A 12 9.18 3.64 22.26
CA ALA A 12 7.88 3.30 21.66
C ALA A 12 7.65 4.04 20.33
N VAL A 13 8.02 5.32 20.25
CA VAL A 13 7.95 6.10 19.00
C VAL A 13 8.93 5.57 17.97
N ALA A 14 10.18 5.25 18.37
CA ALA A 14 11.17 4.67 17.48
C ALA A 14 10.68 3.33 16.91
N HIS A 15 10.10 2.47 17.75
CA HIS A 15 9.50 1.19 17.33
C HIS A 15 8.38 1.40 16.32
N ALA A 16 7.44 2.31 16.58
CA ALA A 16 6.34 2.60 15.65
C ALA A 16 6.88 3.06 14.28
N ILE A 17 7.89 3.92 14.26
CA ILE A 17 8.54 4.37 13.01
C ILE A 17 9.29 3.22 12.32
N LEU A 18 9.91 2.31 13.04
CA LEU A 18 10.60 1.17 12.43
C LEU A 18 9.60 0.15 11.86
N ALA A 19 8.48 -0.07 12.55
CA ALA A 19 7.53 -1.14 12.26
C ALA A 19 6.41 -0.78 11.26
N HIS A 20 6.23 0.50 10.88
CA HIS A 20 5.10 0.91 10.03
C HIS A 20 5.19 0.44 8.56
N ARG A 21 6.35 -0.02 8.09
CA ARG A 21 6.55 -0.33 6.68
C ARG A 21 5.96 -1.68 6.29
N PHE A 22 5.11 -1.71 5.27
CA PHE A 22 4.50 -2.93 4.76
C PHE A 22 5.51 -4.05 4.44
N ARG A 23 6.67 -3.77 3.83
CA ARG A 23 7.60 -4.81 3.37
C ARG A 23 8.74 -5.14 4.34
N ALA A 24 8.81 -4.50 5.51
CA ALA A 24 9.98 -4.61 6.38
C ALA A 24 9.61 -5.03 7.81
N PRO A 25 10.37 -5.96 8.42
CA PRO A 25 10.29 -6.19 9.87
C PRO A 25 10.91 -5.00 10.64
N PRO A 26 10.62 -4.85 11.95
CA PRO A 26 9.78 -5.70 12.78
C PRO A 26 8.27 -5.43 12.58
N GLU A 27 7.42 -6.34 13.06
CA GLU A 27 5.97 -6.10 13.09
C GLU A 27 5.57 -5.13 14.23
N PRO A 28 4.48 -4.36 14.08
CA PRO A 28 3.95 -3.48 15.12
C PRO A 28 3.62 -4.24 16.42
N ALA A 29 4.31 -3.87 17.51
CA ALA A 29 4.23 -4.58 18.79
C ALA A 29 3.26 -3.93 19.79
N THR A 30 2.92 -2.66 19.59
CA THR A 30 2.00 -1.89 20.43
C THR A 30 0.80 -1.42 19.63
N LEU A 31 -0.27 -1.02 20.32
CA LEU A 31 -1.47 -0.49 19.67
C LEU A 31 -1.15 0.78 18.86
N GLU A 32 -0.31 1.67 19.38
CA GLU A 32 0.11 2.89 18.69
C GLU A 32 0.89 2.58 17.41
N ALA A 33 1.78 1.59 17.44
CA ALA A 33 2.51 1.13 16.26
C ALA A 33 1.57 0.50 15.22
N GLN A 34 0.57 -0.26 15.67
CA GLN A 34 -0.44 -0.87 14.80
C GLN A 34 -1.31 0.21 14.13
N VAL A 35 -1.74 1.22 14.90
CA VAL A 35 -2.50 2.36 14.38
C VAL A 35 -1.69 3.15 13.37
N LEU A 36 -0.39 3.39 13.62
CA LEU A 36 0.48 4.08 12.66
C LEU A 36 0.66 3.27 11.36
N PHE A 37 0.94 1.96 11.47
CA PHE A 37 1.04 1.06 10.34
C PHE A 37 -0.24 1.08 9.49
N ASP A 38 -1.40 0.96 10.15
CA ASP A 38 -2.70 0.96 9.49
C ASP A 38 -2.97 2.28 8.78
N ALA A 39 -2.68 3.42 9.42
CA ALA A 39 -2.88 4.74 8.84
C ALA A 39 -2.03 4.96 7.58
N ASP A 40 -0.74 4.61 7.64
CA ASP A 40 0.17 4.69 6.48
C ASP A 40 -0.29 3.76 5.35
N SER A 41 -0.64 2.52 5.69
CA SER A 41 -1.13 1.52 4.74
C SER A 41 -2.43 1.93 4.06
N LEU A 42 -3.36 2.56 4.79
CA LEU A 42 -4.62 3.04 4.24
C LEU A 42 -4.44 4.18 3.23
N ASP A 43 -3.42 5.04 3.38
CA ASP A 43 -3.13 6.12 2.42
C ASP A 43 -2.68 5.58 1.04
N ALA A 44 -2.13 4.37 1.02
CA ALA A 44 -1.79 3.67 -0.21
C ALA A 44 -2.99 3.03 -0.93
N LEU A 45 -4.20 3.10 -0.35
CA LEU A 45 -5.43 2.53 -0.92
C LEU A 45 -6.40 3.58 -1.47
N GLY A 46 -7.38 3.11 -2.25
CA GLY A 46 -8.47 3.91 -2.79
C GLY A 46 -8.02 4.86 -3.91
N ALA A 47 -8.79 5.92 -4.12
CA ALA A 47 -8.53 6.90 -5.18
C ALA A 47 -7.16 7.59 -5.02
N ILE A 48 -6.76 7.94 -3.79
CA ILE A 48 -5.45 8.52 -3.49
C ILE A 48 -4.34 7.50 -3.80
N GLY A 49 -4.50 6.25 -3.37
CA GLY A 49 -3.57 5.17 -3.68
C GLY A 49 -3.32 4.99 -5.17
N ILE A 50 -4.38 5.00 -5.99
CA ILE A 50 -4.27 4.95 -7.46
C ILE A 50 -3.47 6.15 -7.98
N ALA A 51 -3.86 7.37 -7.61
CA ALA A 51 -3.20 8.58 -8.08
C ALA A 51 -1.69 8.56 -7.74
N ARG A 52 -1.36 8.19 -6.50
CA ARG A 52 0.04 8.08 -6.04
C ARG A 52 0.81 7.02 -6.82
N ALA A 53 0.22 5.86 -7.08
CA ALA A 53 0.86 4.79 -7.85
C ALA A 53 1.20 5.26 -9.27
N TYR A 54 0.29 5.97 -9.95
CA TYR A 54 0.54 6.51 -11.29
C TYR A 54 1.54 7.65 -11.32
N VAL A 55 1.51 8.56 -10.34
CA VAL A 55 2.53 9.62 -10.22
C VAL A 55 3.90 9.00 -10.00
N TYR A 56 4.01 8.02 -9.10
CA TYR A 56 5.27 7.32 -8.88
C TYR A 56 5.75 6.60 -10.14
N GLY A 57 4.87 5.85 -10.80
CA GLY A 57 5.19 5.16 -12.05
C GLY A 57 5.69 6.12 -13.13
N ALA A 58 5.01 7.26 -13.31
CA ALA A 58 5.44 8.30 -14.25
C ALA A 58 6.83 8.87 -13.92
N LEU A 59 7.11 9.14 -12.63
CA LEU A 59 8.43 9.60 -12.18
C LEU A 59 9.54 8.55 -12.39
N GLN A 60 9.18 7.26 -12.42
CA GLN A 60 10.08 6.15 -12.73
C GLN A 60 10.14 5.83 -14.24
N GLY A 61 9.46 6.60 -15.10
CA GLY A 61 9.40 6.32 -16.53
C GLY A 61 8.67 5.02 -16.89
N GLN A 62 7.84 4.50 -15.98
CA GLN A 62 7.06 3.29 -16.19
C GLN A 62 5.90 3.55 -17.17
N ARG A 63 5.49 2.50 -17.88
CA ARG A 63 4.28 2.55 -18.70
C ARG A 63 3.04 2.66 -17.82
N LEU A 64 1.98 3.21 -18.41
CA LEU A 64 0.66 3.28 -17.78
C LEU A 64 0.08 1.88 -17.49
N TRP A 65 0.33 0.93 -18.40
CA TRP A 65 -0.21 -0.43 -18.34
C TRP A 65 0.74 -1.42 -19.02
N ALA A 66 0.77 -2.64 -18.47
CA ALA A 66 1.37 -3.82 -19.07
C ALA A 66 0.73 -5.06 -18.44
N PRO A 67 0.61 -6.19 -19.17
CA PRO A 67 0.01 -7.40 -18.62
C PRO A 67 0.90 -7.96 -17.49
N VAL A 68 0.28 -8.32 -16.37
CA VAL A 68 1.01 -8.92 -15.24
C VAL A 68 1.08 -10.44 -15.45
N PRO A 69 2.26 -11.03 -15.68
CA PRO A 69 2.36 -12.47 -15.88
C PRO A 69 2.04 -13.24 -14.59
N PRO A 70 1.50 -14.47 -14.68
CA PRO A 70 1.33 -15.32 -13.52
C PRO A 70 2.66 -15.53 -12.80
N GLY A 71 2.68 -15.34 -11.49
CA GLY A 71 3.89 -15.52 -10.67
C GLY A 71 4.89 -14.36 -10.70
N TYR A 72 4.54 -13.22 -11.31
CA TYR A 72 5.38 -12.02 -11.32
C TYR A 72 5.95 -11.68 -9.92
N GLN A 73 7.26 -11.46 -9.87
CA GLN A 73 7.98 -10.97 -8.69
C GLN A 73 8.54 -9.57 -8.93
N GLU A 74 8.55 -8.76 -7.87
CA GLU A 74 9.09 -7.40 -7.96
C GLU A 74 10.57 -7.42 -8.33
N GLY A 75 10.97 -6.56 -9.27
CA GLY A 75 12.34 -6.48 -9.78
C GLY A 75 12.58 -7.34 -11.03
N GLU A 76 11.63 -8.19 -11.43
CA GLU A 76 11.70 -8.93 -12.68
C GLU A 76 11.02 -8.15 -13.81
N GLY A 77 11.80 -7.60 -14.74
CA GLY A 77 11.27 -7.03 -15.98
C GLY A 77 10.45 -5.74 -15.82
N GLU A 78 9.41 -5.60 -16.62
CA GLU A 78 8.56 -4.40 -16.65
C GLU A 78 7.75 -4.28 -15.36
N HIS A 79 7.64 -3.05 -14.84
CA HIS A 79 6.82 -2.74 -13.68
C HIS A 79 5.94 -1.54 -14.01
N THR A 80 4.66 -1.64 -13.68
CA THR A 80 3.67 -0.57 -13.87
C THR A 80 2.80 -0.48 -12.62
N PRO A 81 1.98 0.58 -12.47
CA PRO A 81 1.03 0.67 -11.35
C PRO A 81 0.09 -0.55 -11.24
N VAL A 82 -0.20 -1.23 -12.35
CA VAL A 82 -0.97 -2.49 -12.36
C VAL A 82 -0.21 -3.62 -11.67
N HIS A 83 1.11 -3.72 -11.89
CA HIS A 83 1.96 -4.69 -11.21
C HIS A 83 1.98 -4.43 -9.70
N GLU A 84 2.22 -3.18 -9.28
CA GLU A 84 2.21 -2.78 -7.85
C GLU A 84 0.86 -3.09 -7.20
N PHE A 85 -0.25 -2.87 -7.92
CA PHE A 85 -1.57 -3.26 -7.44
C PHE A 85 -1.70 -4.76 -7.19
N VAL A 86 -1.29 -5.60 -8.14
CA VAL A 86 -1.38 -7.06 -8.04
C VAL A 86 -0.49 -7.63 -6.93
N ILE A 87 0.74 -7.14 -6.80
CA ILE A 87 1.70 -7.71 -5.83
C ILE A 87 1.54 -7.17 -4.41
N LYS A 88 1.06 -5.93 -4.26
CA LYS A 88 1.05 -5.24 -2.97
C LYS A 88 -0.30 -4.63 -2.64
N LEU A 89 -0.78 -3.66 -3.41
CA LEU A 89 -1.91 -2.82 -2.96
C LEU A 89 -3.18 -3.65 -2.71
N SER A 90 -3.44 -4.64 -3.58
CA SER A 90 -4.58 -5.56 -3.43
C SER A 90 -4.51 -6.48 -2.20
N ARG A 91 -3.35 -6.57 -1.53
CA ARG A 91 -3.10 -7.39 -0.33
C ARG A 91 -3.06 -6.57 0.95
N ILE A 92 -3.07 -5.24 0.87
CA ILE A 92 -2.91 -4.37 2.05
C ILE A 92 -3.99 -4.66 3.10
N LYS A 93 -5.24 -4.81 2.69
CA LYS A 93 -6.36 -5.04 3.62
C LYS A 93 -6.18 -6.26 4.53
N GLU A 94 -5.43 -7.26 4.07
CA GLU A 94 -5.20 -8.53 4.77
C GLU A 94 -4.15 -8.38 5.88
N ARG A 95 -3.32 -7.33 5.83
CA ARG A 95 -2.25 -7.07 6.80
C ARG A 95 -2.56 -5.94 7.78
N LEU A 96 -3.77 -5.37 7.72
CA LEU A 96 -4.19 -4.35 8.68
C LEU A 96 -4.48 -4.97 10.05
N TYR A 97 -4.14 -4.24 11.10
CA TYR A 97 -4.20 -4.70 12.47
C TYR A 97 -5.54 -4.41 13.14
N THR A 98 -6.06 -3.20 12.98
CA THR A 98 -7.25 -2.74 13.69
C THR A 98 -8.55 -3.05 12.94
N PRO A 99 -9.65 -3.35 13.66
CA PRO A 99 -10.96 -3.55 13.04
C PRO A 99 -11.42 -2.33 12.23
N THR A 100 -11.16 -1.11 12.73
CA THR A 100 -11.51 0.14 12.06
C THR A 100 -10.78 0.29 10.73
N ALA A 101 -9.47 0.01 10.69
CA ALA A 101 -8.71 0.10 9.45
C ALA A 101 -9.20 -0.91 8.41
N ARG A 102 -9.50 -2.15 8.83
CA ARG A 102 -10.08 -3.16 7.95
C ARG A 102 -11.40 -2.71 7.35
N ALA A 103 -12.28 -2.10 8.15
CA ALA A 103 -13.56 -1.58 7.67
C ALA A 103 -13.37 -0.47 6.61
N ILE A 104 -12.44 0.47 6.82
CA ILE A 104 -12.11 1.53 5.85
C ILE A 104 -11.51 0.91 4.58
N ALA A 105 -10.64 -0.09 4.71
CA ALA A 105 -9.96 -0.71 3.60
C ALA A 105 -10.91 -1.47 2.66
N VAL A 106 -12.05 -1.98 3.14
CA VAL A 106 -13.04 -2.69 2.30
C VAL A 106 -13.51 -1.79 1.15
N GLU A 107 -13.94 -0.57 1.45
CA GLU A 107 -14.42 0.36 0.42
C GLU A 107 -13.29 0.79 -0.52
N ARG A 108 -12.12 1.12 0.04
CA ARG A 108 -10.96 1.57 -0.73
C ARG A 108 -10.41 0.48 -1.66
N ASP A 109 -10.31 -0.77 -1.20
CA ASP A 109 -9.90 -1.93 -2.00
C ASP A 109 -10.92 -2.22 -3.11
N ALA A 110 -12.22 -2.16 -2.81
CA ALA A 110 -13.27 -2.35 -3.80
C ALA A 110 -13.18 -1.32 -4.94
N PHE A 111 -12.97 -0.04 -4.60
CA PHE A 111 -12.77 1.01 -5.60
C PHE A 111 -11.55 0.74 -6.49
N MET A 112 -10.42 0.34 -5.89
CA MET A 112 -9.22 0.02 -6.67
C MET A 112 -9.44 -1.16 -7.61
N ARG A 113 -10.07 -2.25 -7.14
CA ARG A 113 -10.40 -3.40 -7.99
C ARG A 113 -11.26 -2.99 -9.18
N ALA A 114 -12.29 -2.16 -8.94
CA ALA A 114 -13.14 -1.64 -10.00
C ALA A 114 -12.35 -0.79 -11.01
N PHE A 115 -11.49 0.10 -10.53
CA PHE A 115 -10.64 0.93 -11.38
C PHE A 115 -9.70 0.09 -12.26
N PHE A 116 -8.93 -0.84 -11.67
CA PHE A 116 -7.98 -1.66 -12.43
C PHE A 116 -8.67 -2.63 -13.39
N ALA A 117 -9.83 -3.18 -13.01
CA ALA A 117 -10.64 -4.00 -13.93
C ALA A 117 -11.18 -3.19 -15.11
N ARG A 118 -11.64 -1.96 -14.86
CA ARG A 118 -12.10 -1.04 -15.92
C ARG A 118 -10.95 -0.66 -16.85
N LEU A 119 -9.80 -0.29 -16.29
CA LEU A 119 -8.60 0.06 -17.04
C LEU A 119 -8.17 -1.08 -17.96
N GLU A 120 -8.11 -2.31 -17.44
CA GLU A 120 -7.77 -3.50 -18.23
C GLU A 120 -8.71 -3.67 -19.43
N ALA A 121 -10.01 -3.51 -19.21
CA ALA A 121 -11.01 -3.65 -20.26
C ALA A 121 -10.91 -2.54 -21.33
N GLU A 122 -10.66 -1.29 -20.93
CA GLU A 122 -10.45 -0.16 -21.85
C GLU A 122 -9.16 -0.31 -22.67
N VAL A 123 -8.04 -0.68 -22.03
CA VAL A 123 -6.76 -0.90 -22.73
C VAL A 123 -6.85 -2.04 -23.74
N ARG A 124 -7.68 -3.06 -23.48
CA ARG A 124 -7.93 -4.17 -24.40
C ARG A 124 -9.03 -3.91 -25.43
N GLY A 125 -9.74 -2.77 -25.36
CA GLY A 125 -10.86 -2.47 -26.25
C GLY A 125 -12.05 -3.41 -26.10
N ILE A 126 -12.29 -3.93 -24.90
CA ILE A 126 -13.44 -4.82 -24.60
C ILE A 126 -14.73 -4.00 -24.41
N ILE A 127 -14.59 -2.73 -24.05
CA ILE A 127 -15.67 -1.78 -23.75
C ILE A 127 -15.37 -0.41 -24.32
#